data_AF-A0A524G0Z6-F1
#
_entry.id   AF-A0A524G0Z6-F1
#
_cell.length_a   1.000
_cell.length_b   1.000
_cell.length_c   1.000
_cell.angle_alpha   90.00
_cell.angle_beta   90.00
_cell.angle_gamma   90.00
#
_symmetry.space_group_name_H-M   'P 1'
#
loop_
_entity.id
_entity.type
_entity.pdbx_description
1 polymer ?
#
loop_
_entity_poly.entity_id
_entity_poly.type
_entity_poly.pdbx_seq_one_letter_code
_entity_poly.pdbx_strand_id
1 'polypeptide(L)'
;MSKDDEIGPMQARSDLIDILSQCPENTEAIVTLIQSELKDLRDKEAVKEISNAITEAASQTKIDASTRDNVLYWLTETTPDVRQMILVQTIEELLNMENCREATTYALVKISSQENVDMVMEWVNRKILTLNQAVYVLLYPDSSAALL
;
A
#
# COMPACT_ATOMS: atom_id res chain seq x y z
N MET A 1 -23.76 13.95 -14.56
CA MET A 1 -22.61 13.47 -13.79
C MET A 1 -21.44 13.45 -14.76
N SER A 2 -20.37 14.19 -14.45
CA SER A 2 -19.24 14.33 -15.36
C SER A 2 -18.42 13.05 -15.32
N LYS A 3 -17.80 12.64 -16.43
CA LYS A 3 -16.85 11.52 -16.47
C LYS A 3 -15.62 11.73 -15.57
N ASP A 4 -15.40 12.96 -15.11
CA ASP A 4 -14.32 13.33 -14.20
C ASP A 4 -14.64 13.01 -12.73
N ASP A 5 -15.91 12.71 -12.39
CA ASP A 5 -16.30 12.35 -11.03
C ASP A 5 -15.99 10.86 -10.69
N GLU A 6 -15.53 10.06 -11.67
CA GLU A 6 -15.32 8.60 -11.53
C GLU A 6 -13.86 8.20 -11.23
N ILE A 7 -12.90 9.14 -11.25
CA ILE A 7 -11.47 8.84 -11.08
C ILE A 7 -10.89 9.67 -9.93
N GLY A 8 -11.00 9.13 -8.71
CA GLY A 8 -10.49 9.75 -7.49
C GLY A 8 -9.56 8.84 -6.69
N PRO A 9 -8.89 9.35 -5.65
CA PRO A 9 -7.96 8.55 -4.85
C PRO A 9 -8.64 7.36 -4.15
N MET A 10 -9.94 7.47 -3.87
CA MET A 10 -10.73 6.36 -3.33
C MET A 10 -10.94 5.23 -4.36
N GLN A 11 -11.12 5.58 -5.64
CA GLN A 11 -11.21 4.60 -6.72
C GLN A 11 -9.86 3.93 -6.92
N ALA A 12 -8.77 4.71 -6.97
CA ALA A 12 -7.42 4.15 -7.08
C ALA A 12 -7.07 3.20 -5.91
N ARG A 13 -7.53 3.50 -4.69
CA ARG A 13 -7.42 2.58 -3.55
C ARG A 13 -8.19 1.28 -3.79
N SER A 14 -9.44 1.38 -4.23
CA SER A 14 -10.27 0.20 -4.54
C SER A 14 -9.61 -0.66 -5.63
N ASP A 15 -9.18 -0.03 -6.71
CA ASP A 15 -8.50 -0.67 -7.83
C ASP A 15 -7.20 -1.36 -7.38
N LEU A 16 -6.44 -0.71 -6.49
CA LEU A 16 -5.22 -1.28 -5.93
C LEU A 16 -5.52 -2.49 -5.02
N ILE A 17 -6.61 -2.46 -4.25
CA ILE A 17 -7.06 -3.62 -3.48
C ILE A 17 -7.44 -4.76 -4.43
N ASP A 18 -8.16 -4.49 -5.52
CA ASP A 18 -8.55 -5.50 -6.50
C ASP A 18 -7.31 -6.16 -7.16
N ILE A 19 -6.27 -5.36 -7.45
CA ILE A 19 -4.98 -5.86 -7.96
C ILE A 19 -4.30 -6.75 -6.89
N LEU A 20 -4.15 -6.26 -5.66
CA LEU A 20 -3.31 -6.91 -4.65
C LEU A 20 -4.01 -8.05 -3.89
N SER A 21 -5.34 -8.09 -3.86
CA SER A 21 -6.13 -9.07 -3.11
C SER A 21 -6.02 -10.50 -3.64
N GLN A 22 -5.42 -10.71 -4.82
CA GLN A 22 -5.01 -12.04 -5.32
C GLN A 22 -3.77 -12.60 -4.59
N CYS A 23 -3.56 -12.22 -3.32
CA CYS A 23 -2.55 -12.80 -2.44
C CYS A 23 -2.68 -14.33 -2.39
N PRO A 24 -1.55 -15.08 -2.33
CA PRO A 24 -0.19 -14.63 -1.99
C PRO A 24 0.69 -14.18 -3.18
N GLU A 25 0.21 -14.26 -4.42
CA GLU A 25 1.02 -14.04 -5.64
C GLU A 25 1.63 -12.62 -5.71
N ASN A 26 0.96 -11.65 -5.07
CA ASN A 26 1.34 -10.24 -5.11
C ASN A 26 2.14 -9.75 -3.89
N THR A 27 2.65 -10.66 -3.05
CA THR A 27 3.42 -10.28 -1.83
C THR A 27 4.64 -9.41 -2.15
N GLU A 28 5.38 -9.73 -3.21
CA GLU A 28 6.54 -8.93 -3.65
C GLU A 28 6.13 -7.56 -4.21
N ALA A 29 4.94 -7.45 -4.82
CA ALA A 29 4.41 -6.18 -5.27
C ALA A 29 4.09 -5.26 -4.08
N ILE A 30 3.51 -5.80 -3.00
CA ILE A 30 3.27 -5.06 -1.74
C ILE A 30 4.59 -4.53 -1.17
N VAL A 31 5.63 -5.38 -1.10
CA VAL A 31 6.96 -4.99 -0.60
C VAL A 31 7.55 -3.88 -1.46
N THR A 32 7.53 -4.05 -2.78
CA THR A 32 8.12 -3.09 -3.73
C THR A 32 7.41 -1.73 -3.66
N LEU A 33 6.09 -1.72 -3.57
CA LEU A 33 5.30 -0.49 -3.45
C LEU A 33 5.67 0.30 -2.21
N ILE A 34 5.71 -0.36 -1.06
CA ILE A 34 6.07 0.29 0.20
C ILE A 34 7.51 0.79 0.14
N GLN A 35 8.47 -0.05 -0.28
CA GLN A 35 9.88 0.35 -0.38
C GLN A 35 10.08 1.54 -1.33
N SER A 36 9.34 1.58 -2.44
CA SER A 36 9.42 2.67 -3.41
C SER A 36 8.82 3.97 -2.88
N GLU A 37 7.73 3.91 -2.09
CA GLU A 37 7.17 5.10 -1.44
C GLU A 37 8.12 5.68 -0.38
N LEU A 38 8.89 4.82 0.30
CA LEU A 38 9.90 5.26 1.26
C LEU A 38 11.15 5.87 0.60
N LYS A 39 11.30 5.71 -0.72
CA LYS A 39 12.29 6.43 -1.53
C LYS A 39 11.71 7.77 -2.00
N ASP A 40 12.57 8.76 -2.23
CA ASP A 40 12.13 10.04 -2.82
C ASP A 40 11.62 9.78 -4.24
N LEU A 41 10.32 9.92 -4.49
CA LEU A 41 9.71 9.71 -5.81
C LEU A 41 10.10 10.75 -6.88
N ARG A 42 10.94 11.74 -6.54
CA ARG A 42 11.73 12.49 -7.55
C ARG A 42 12.74 11.59 -8.26
N ASP A 43 13.05 10.42 -7.68
CA ASP A 43 13.82 9.37 -8.30
C ASP A 43 12.98 8.62 -9.33
N LYS A 44 13.42 8.71 -10.59
CA LYS A 44 12.80 7.99 -11.72
C LYS A 44 12.89 6.47 -11.54
N GLU A 45 13.82 5.98 -10.71
CA GLU A 45 13.92 4.57 -10.38
C GLU A 45 12.76 4.10 -9.50
N ALA A 46 12.38 4.86 -8.46
CA ALA A 46 11.25 4.54 -7.60
C ALA A 46 9.91 4.53 -8.37
N VAL A 47 9.70 5.50 -9.27
CA VAL A 47 8.52 5.53 -10.16
C VAL A 47 8.47 4.30 -11.07
N LYS A 48 9.64 3.86 -11.57
CA LYS A 48 9.74 2.66 -12.42
C LYS A 48 9.50 1.38 -11.64
N GLU A 49 9.99 1.28 -10.40
CA GLU A 49 9.74 0.14 -9.51
C GLU A 49 8.24 -0.01 -9.21
N ILE A 50 7.55 1.07 -8.84
CA ILE A 50 6.08 1.10 -8.67
C ILE A 50 5.38 0.65 -9.95
N SER A 51 5.80 1.21 -11.09
CA SER A 51 5.18 0.92 -12.39
C SER A 51 5.29 -0.56 -12.76
N ASN A 52 6.46 -1.16 -12.54
CA ASN A 52 6.70 -2.57 -12.82
C ASN A 52 5.90 -3.46 -11.87
N ALA A 53 5.93 -3.19 -10.56
CA ALA A 53 5.22 -3.98 -9.56
C ALA A 53 3.70 -4.02 -9.80
N ILE A 54 3.09 -2.86 -10.09
CA ILE A 54 1.66 -2.78 -10.41
C ILE A 54 1.36 -3.46 -11.74
N THR A 55 2.21 -3.29 -12.76
CA THR A 55 2.00 -3.93 -14.06
C THR A 55 2.08 -5.45 -13.97
N GLU A 56 3.06 -5.96 -13.21
CA GLU A 56 3.23 -7.39 -12.99
C GLU A 56 2.05 -7.97 -12.20
N ALA A 57 1.68 -7.35 -11.07
CA ALA A 57 0.54 -7.77 -10.27
C ALA A 57 -0.76 -7.73 -11.09
N ALA A 58 -1.00 -6.64 -11.84
CA ALA A 58 -2.19 -6.51 -12.67
C ALA A 58 -2.22 -7.55 -13.80
N SER A 59 -1.06 -7.95 -14.37
CA SER A 59 -0.99 -8.95 -15.45
C SER A 59 -1.44 -10.35 -15.02
N GLN A 60 -1.39 -10.63 -13.72
CA GLN A 60 -1.86 -11.89 -13.11
C GLN A 60 -3.37 -11.85 -12.82
N THR A 61 -3.99 -10.67 -12.95
CA THR A 61 -5.43 -10.45 -12.73
C THR A 61 -6.18 -10.22 -14.05
N LYS A 62 -7.52 -10.21 -13.99
CA LYS A 62 -8.38 -9.85 -15.14
C LYS A 62 -8.68 -8.35 -15.21
N ILE A 63 -7.83 -7.52 -14.60
CA ILE A 63 -8.02 -6.08 -14.52
C ILE A 63 -7.63 -5.42 -15.85
N ASP A 64 -8.44 -4.46 -16.30
CA ASP A 64 -8.19 -3.77 -17.56
C ASP A 64 -7.10 -2.70 -17.43
N ALA A 65 -6.58 -2.27 -18.59
CA ALA A 65 -5.49 -1.30 -18.63
C ALA A 65 -5.84 0.05 -18.01
N SER A 66 -7.11 0.50 -18.08
CA SER A 66 -7.51 1.80 -17.53
C SER A 66 -7.49 1.80 -16.00
N THR A 67 -7.91 0.70 -15.37
CA THR A 67 -7.83 0.50 -13.92
C THR A 67 -6.37 0.50 -13.44
N ARG A 68 -5.48 -0.22 -14.15
CA ARG A 68 -4.05 -0.20 -13.86
C ARG A 68 -3.47 1.22 -14.00
N ASP A 69 -3.76 1.90 -15.10
CA ASP A 69 -3.19 3.23 -15.38
C ASP A 69 -3.70 4.28 -14.38
N ASN A 70 -4.93 4.13 -13.89
CA ASN A 70 -5.46 4.93 -12.79
C ASN A 70 -4.62 4.76 -11.51
N VAL A 71 -4.40 3.51 -11.07
CA VAL A 71 -3.57 3.22 -9.89
C VAL A 71 -2.18 3.82 -10.04
N LEU A 72 -1.55 3.64 -11.19
CA LEU A 72 -0.23 4.20 -11.48
C LEU A 72 -0.22 5.72 -11.36
N TYR A 73 -1.17 6.41 -11.98
CA TYR A 73 -1.28 7.87 -11.89
C TYR A 73 -1.34 8.35 -10.44
N TRP A 74 -2.22 7.74 -9.62
CA TRP A 74 -2.35 8.17 -8.23
C TRP A 74 -1.14 7.83 -7.38
N LEU A 75 -0.41 6.76 -7.68
CA LEU A 75 0.81 6.37 -6.95
C LEU A 75 2.09 7.06 -7.44
N THR A 76 2.10 7.76 -8.57
CA THR A 76 3.33 8.40 -9.09
C THR A 76 3.22 9.90 -9.32
N GLU A 77 2.02 10.41 -9.62
CA GLU A 77 1.83 11.81 -10.04
C GLU A 77 1.18 12.71 -8.97
N THR A 78 0.90 12.18 -7.78
CA THR A 78 0.18 12.91 -6.71
C THR A 78 1.08 13.27 -5.54
N THR A 79 0.55 14.03 -4.57
CA THR A 79 1.32 14.43 -3.39
C THR A 79 1.59 13.25 -2.46
N PRO A 80 2.68 13.28 -1.67
CA PRO A 80 2.96 12.22 -0.68
C PRO A 80 1.76 11.90 0.21
N ASP A 81 1.06 12.90 0.74
CA ASP A 81 -0.10 12.67 1.61
C ASP A 81 -1.20 11.81 0.96
N VAL A 82 -1.46 12.00 -0.34
CA VAL A 82 -2.46 11.23 -1.08
C VAL A 82 -2.00 9.78 -1.28
N ARG A 83 -0.73 9.58 -1.64
CA ARG A 83 -0.17 8.24 -1.82
C ARG A 83 -0.07 7.46 -0.51
N GLN A 84 0.38 8.12 0.55
CA GLN A 84 0.43 7.54 1.90
C GLN A 84 -0.96 7.09 2.35
N MET A 85 -1.98 7.94 2.14
CA MET A 85 -3.37 7.57 2.43
C MET A 85 -3.80 6.32 1.64
N ILE A 86 -3.54 6.28 0.33
CA ILE A 86 -3.88 5.12 -0.52
C ILE A 86 -3.20 3.86 0.01
N LEU A 87 -1.88 3.90 0.21
CA LEU A 87 -1.11 2.74 0.64
C LEU A 87 -1.50 2.23 2.03
N VAL A 88 -1.62 3.14 3.02
CA VAL A 88 -1.97 2.78 4.40
C VAL A 88 -3.34 2.13 4.45
N GLN A 89 -4.34 2.72 3.78
CA GLN A 89 -5.70 2.18 3.78
C GLN A 89 -5.80 0.87 2.97
N THR A 90 -5.06 0.73 1.87
CA THR A 90 -4.99 -0.53 1.12
C THR A 90 -4.40 -1.65 1.98
N ILE A 91 -3.28 -1.40 2.68
CA ILE A 91 -2.64 -2.40 3.53
C ILE A 91 -3.53 -2.76 4.72
N GLU A 92 -4.20 -1.78 5.34
CA GLU A 92 -5.19 -2.03 6.38
C GLU A 92 -6.30 -2.98 5.89
N GLU A 93 -6.85 -2.73 4.69
CA GLU A 93 -7.89 -3.59 4.11
C GLU A 93 -7.37 -5.01 3.87
N LEU A 94 -6.19 -5.15 3.27
CA LEU A 94 -5.58 -6.46 3.01
C LEU A 94 -5.28 -7.23 4.31
N LEU A 95 -4.95 -6.55 5.42
CA LEU A 95 -4.80 -7.20 6.73
C LEU A 95 -6.14 -7.68 7.32
N ASN A 96 -7.25 -6.99 6.99
CA ASN A 96 -8.59 -7.39 7.42
C ASN A 96 -9.12 -8.58 6.60
N MET A 97 -8.66 -8.77 5.36
CA MET A 97 -9.01 -9.89 4.50
C MET A 97 -8.28 -11.18 4.92
N GLU A 98 -9.03 -12.23 5.27
CA GLU A 98 -8.48 -13.49 5.76
C GLU A 98 -7.48 -14.15 4.78
N ASN A 99 -7.79 -14.09 3.47
CA ASN A 99 -6.94 -14.64 2.41
C ASN A 99 -5.67 -13.81 2.11
N CYS A 100 -5.61 -12.55 2.55
CA CYS A 100 -4.47 -11.66 2.30
C CYS A 100 -3.63 -11.39 3.54
N ARG A 101 -4.18 -11.64 4.75
CA ARG A 101 -3.56 -11.25 6.02
C ARG A 101 -2.14 -11.79 6.19
N GLU A 102 -1.92 -13.07 5.94
CA GLU A 102 -0.60 -13.70 6.13
C GLU A 102 0.45 -13.10 5.18
N ALA A 103 0.13 -13.02 3.88
CA ALA A 103 0.98 -12.41 2.87
C ALA A 103 1.30 -10.94 3.17
N THR A 104 0.29 -10.18 3.59
CA THR A 104 0.44 -8.75 3.92
C THR A 104 1.28 -8.56 5.18
N THR A 105 1.09 -9.40 6.20
CA THR A 105 1.93 -9.40 7.41
C THR A 105 3.37 -9.72 7.05
N TYR A 106 3.60 -10.71 6.21
CA TYR A 106 4.94 -11.07 5.74
C TYR A 106 5.62 -9.93 4.96
N ALA A 107 4.87 -9.22 4.12
CA ALA A 107 5.37 -8.02 3.44
C ALA A 107 5.80 -6.93 4.44
N LEU A 108 5.01 -6.67 5.49
CA LEU A 108 5.37 -5.70 6.54
C LEU A 108 6.62 -6.13 7.32
N VAL A 109 6.76 -7.43 7.61
CA VAL A 109 7.95 -7.99 8.28
C VAL A 109 9.21 -7.78 7.47
N LYS A 110 9.15 -7.92 6.14
CA LYS A 110 10.30 -7.64 5.24
C LYS A 110 10.79 -6.20 5.31
N ILE A 111 9.95 -5.27 5.76
CA ILE A 111 10.23 -3.83 5.73
C ILE A 111 10.61 -3.32 7.12
N SER A 112 9.93 -3.78 8.18
CA SER A 112 10.11 -3.27 9.54
C SER A 112 10.82 -4.24 10.50
N SER A 113 10.91 -5.54 10.17
CA SER A 113 11.27 -6.68 11.04
C SER A 113 10.09 -7.34 11.77
N GLN A 114 10.27 -8.62 12.14
CA GLN A 114 9.27 -9.43 12.85
C GLN A 114 8.95 -8.84 14.22
N GLU A 115 9.98 -8.47 14.99
CA GLU A 115 9.82 -7.92 16.34
C GLU A 115 8.98 -6.63 16.34
N ASN A 116 9.23 -5.73 15.38
CA ASN A 116 8.46 -4.50 15.26
C ASN A 116 7.01 -4.75 14.85
N VAL A 117 6.76 -5.64 13.89
CA VAL A 117 5.40 -5.99 13.47
C VAL A 117 4.63 -6.62 14.63
N ASP A 118 5.23 -7.58 15.35
CA ASP A 118 4.60 -8.24 16.50
C ASP A 118 4.26 -7.23 17.60
N MET A 119 5.18 -6.32 17.92
CA MET A 119 4.98 -5.28 18.92
C MET A 119 3.82 -4.33 18.54
N VAL A 120 3.81 -3.85 17.29
CA VAL A 120 2.78 -2.90 16.83
C VAL A 120 1.41 -3.59 16.73
N MET A 121 1.35 -4.84 16.27
CA MET A 121 0.10 -5.60 16.22
C MET A 121 -0.43 -5.94 17.61
N GLU A 122 0.44 -6.14 18.60
CA GLU A 122 0.03 -6.28 20.00
C GLU A 122 -0.60 -4.98 20.55
N TRP A 123 -0.12 -3.81 20.11
CA TRP A 123 -0.79 -2.53 20.45
C TRP A 123 -2.19 -2.43 19.84
N VAL A 124 -2.42 -2.97 18.64
CA VAL A 124 -3.76 -3.08 18.05
C VAL A 124 -4.64 -4.01 18.89
N ASN A 125 -4.13 -5.20 19.27
CA ASN A 125 -4.87 -6.15 20.11
C ASN A 125 -5.27 -5.55 21.46
N ARG A 126 -4.40 -4.74 22.04
CA ARG A 126 -4.64 -4.01 23.30
C ARG A 126 -5.50 -2.76 23.14
N LYS A 127 -5.94 -2.45 21.91
CA LYS A 127 -6.74 -1.25 21.57
C LYS A 127 -6.01 0.06 21.89
N ILE A 128 -4.68 0.03 21.86
CA ILE A 128 -3.82 1.22 22.01
C ILE A 128 -3.79 1.99 20.68
N LEU A 129 -3.70 1.25 19.56
CA LEU A 129 -3.76 1.80 18.20
C LEU A 129 -4.92 1.17 17.41
N THR A 130 -5.45 1.89 16.43
CA THR A 130 -6.24 1.30 15.35
C THR A 130 -5.31 0.58 14.36
N LEU A 131 -5.87 -0.30 13.52
CA LEU A 131 -5.09 -0.98 12.49
C LEU A 131 -4.49 0.02 11.49
N ASN A 132 -5.28 1.03 11.07
CA ASN A 132 -4.79 2.16 10.28
C ASN A 132 -3.55 2.84 10.89
N GLN A 133 -3.60 3.17 12.19
CA GLN A 133 -2.48 3.80 12.91
C GLN A 133 -1.27 2.88 12.99
N ALA A 134 -1.48 1.59 13.24
CA ALA A 134 -0.43 0.59 13.26
C ALA A 134 0.28 0.46 11.90
N VAL A 135 -0.47 0.40 10.80
CA VAL A 135 0.10 0.39 9.45
C VAL A 135 0.91 1.65 9.23
N TYR A 136 0.39 2.83 9.56
CA TYR A 136 1.13 4.09 9.41
C TYR A 136 2.47 4.06 10.17
N VAL A 137 2.49 3.60 11.42
CA VAL A 137 3.72 3.47 12.23
C VAL A 137 4.72 2.50 11.62
N LEU A 138 4.25 1.38 11.07
CA LEU A 138 5.12 0.37 10.44
C LEU A 138 5.73 0.85 9.13
N LEU A 139 5.01 1.67 8.37
CA LEU A 139 5.50 2.22 7.12
C LEU A 139 6.42 3.43 7.34
N TYR A 140 6.09 4.29 8.31
CA TYR A 140 6.76 5.58 8.49
C TYR A 140 7.31 5.75 9.93
N PRO A 141 8.33 4.97 10.33
CA PRO A 141 8.85 4.99 11.69
C PRO A 141 9.44 6.34 12.09
N ASP A 142 10.07 7.07 11.15
CA ASP A 142 10.65 8.39 11.40
C ASP A 142 9.62 9.53 11.50
N SER A 143 8.39 9.32 11.03
CA SER A 143 7.29 10.29 11.17
C SER A 143 6.83 10.47 12.61
N SER A 144 7.26 9.58 13.52
CA SER A 144 7.10 9.78 14.97
C SER A 144 7.87 11.00 15.48
N ALA A 145 8.86 11.51 14.73
CA ALA A 145 9.49 12.80 15.02
C ALA A 145 8.60 14.01 14.70
N ALA A 146 7.54 13.84 13.90
CA ALA A 146 6.55 14.88 13.61
C ALA A 146 5.42 14.96 14.65
N LEU A 147 5.42 14.06 15.65
CA LEU A 147 4.52 14.09 16.80
C LEU A 147 5.14 14.76 18.05
N LEU A 148 6.32 15.39 17.91
CA LEU A 148 7.00 16.19 18.95
C LEU A 148 6.86 17.69 18.72
#